data_AF-E3NM10-F1
#
_entry.id   AF-E3NM10-F1
#
_cell.length_a   1.000
_cell.length_b   1.000
_cell.length_c   1.000
_cell.angle_alpha   90.00
_cell.angle_beta   90.00
_cell.angle_gamma   90.00
#
_symmetry.space_group_name_H-M   'P 1'
#
loop_
_entity.id
_entity.type
_entity.pdbx_description
1 polymer ?
#
loop_
_entity_poly.entity_id
_entity_poly.type
_entity_poly.pdbx_seq_one_letter_code
_entity_poly.pdbx_strand_id
1 'polypeptide(L)'
;MNQLTPVFTSWPQNIDITNSGWFTLEYVLACTCTRITLDWSHLENKDLEVILKNWKSGGFSNLENLYIGSQNITNNGELIMGINWRELDGMVFQTDDGSKKATFRIRNQWFDMSVNRFE
;
A
#
# COMPACT_ATOMS: atom_id res chain seq x y z
N MET A 1 27.02 -6.82 3.21
CA MET A 1 26.17 -7.62 4.12
C MET A 1 25.39 -8.58 3.26
N ASN A 2 25.39 -9.88 3.58
CA ASN A 2 24.56 -10.85 2.87
C ASN A 2 23.10 -10.56 3.25
N GLN A 3 22.30 -10.05 2.31
CA GLN A 3 20.87 -9.89 2.53
C GLN A 3 20.24 -11.28 2.57
N LEU A 4 19.65 -11.64 3.71
CA LEU A 4 18.73 -12.77 3.81
C LEU A 4 17.40 -12.31 3.23
N THR A 5 17.04 -12.80 2.05
CA THR A 5 15.69 -12.64 1.49
C THR A 5 14.78 -13.71 2.09
N PRO A 6 13.73 -13.33 2.85
CA PRO A 6 12.80 -14.31 3.39
C PRO A 6 12.02 -15.00 2.27
N VAL A 7 11.89 -16.31 2.37
CA VAL A 7 11.01 -17.11 1.49
C VAL A 7 9.76 -17.46 2.30
N PHE A 8 8.61 -16.96 1.85
CA PHE A 8 7.33 -17.27 2.47
C PHE A 8 6.71 -18.48 1.78
N THR A 9 6.50 -19.57 2.52
CA THR A 9 5.72 -20.73 2.03
C THR A 9 4.23 -20.40 1.88
N SER A 10 3.77 -19.39 2.62
CA SER A 10 2.43 -18.81 2.57
C SER A 10 2.45 -17.43 3.24
N TRP A 11 1.58 -16.52 2.82
CA TRP A 11 1.44 -15.22 3.47
C TRP A 11 0.57 -15.31 4.73
N PRO A 12 0.96 -14.68 5.85
CA PRO A 12 0.11 -14.58 7.03
C PRO A 12 -1.10 -13.67 6.75
N GLN A 13 -2.11 -13.71 7.62
CA GLN A 13 -3.26 -12.79 7.50
C GLN A 13 -2.88 -11.34 7.83
N ASN A 14 -1.94 -11.15 8.76
CA ASN A 14 -1.49 -9.84 9.20
C ASN A 14 0.04 -9.78 9.15
N ILE A 15 0.58 -8.72 8.58
CA ILE A 15 2.01 -8.40 8.59
C ILE A 15 2.19 -7.07 9.32
N ASP A 16 3.17 -7.03 10.22
CA ASP A 16 3.61 -5.83 10.93
C ASP A 16 5.14 -5.86 11.01
N ILE A 17 5.81 -5.00 10.26
CA ILE A 17 7.27 -4.99 10.11
C ILE A 17 7.79 -3.55 10.26
N THR A 18 8.55 -3.28 11.32
CA THR A 18 9.06 -1.92 11.61
C THR A 18 10.31 -1.53 10.84
N ASN A 19 11.15 -2.47 10.40
CA ASN A 19 12.33 -2.17 9.59
C ASN A 19 12.18 -2.84 8.23
N SER A 20 11.16 -2.41 7.49
CA SER A 20 10.70 -3.13 6.30
C SER A 20 11.39 -2.69 5.01
N GLY A 21 12.58 -2.08 5.08
CA GLY A 21 13.34 -1.65 3.89
C GLY A 21 13.74 -2.81 2.94
N TRP A 22 13.71 -4.05 3.42
CA TRP A 22 13.90 -5.26 2.61
C TRP A 22 12.61 -5.77 1.95
N PHE A 23 11.45 -5.25 2.35
CA PHE A 23 10.15 -5.66 1.82
C PHE A 23 9.84 -4.88 0.54
N THR A 24 9.92 -5.56 -0.61
CA THR A 24 9.82 -4.94 -1.94
C THR A 24 8.37 -4.75 -2.40
N LEU A 25 8.18 -3.93 -3.44
CA LEU A 25 6.90 -3.81 -4.15
C LEU A 25 6.38 -5.17 -4.63
N GLU A 26 7.26 -6.04 -5.12
CA GLU A 26 6.90 -7.40 -5.56
C GLU A 26 6.29 -8.22 -4.41
N TYR A 27 6.86 -8.14 -3.21
CA TYR A 27 6.28 -8.79 -2.04
C TYR A 27 4.92 -8.20 -1.65
N VAL A 28 4.75 -6.88 -1.72
CA VAL A 28 3.45 -6.23 -1.48
C VAL A 28 2.41 -6.77 -2.47
N LEU A 29 2.70 -6.77 -3.77
CA LEU A 29 1.77 -7.20 -4.81
C LEU A 29 1.45 -8.70 -4.74
N ALA A 30 2.39 -9.53 -4.27
CA ALA A 30 2.20 -10.97 -4.14
C ALA A 30 1.46 -11.40 -2.86
N CYS A 31 1.44 -10.55 -1.83
CA CYS A 31 0.87 -10.96 -0.54
C CYS A 31 -0.65 -10.98 -0.55
N THR A 32 -1.22 -12.03 0.05
CA THR A 32 -2.68 -12.22 0.16
C THR A 32 -3.20 -11.84 1.55
N CYS A 33 -2.51 -10.92 2.22
CA CYS A 33 -2.77 -10.49 3.58
C CYS A 33 -4.05 -9.62 3.66
N THR A 34 -4.64 -9.61 4.84
CA THR A 34 -5.78 -8.74 5.21
C THR A 34 -5.27 -7.40 5.76
N ARG A 35 -4.20 -7.42 6.55
CA ARG A 35 -3.53 -6.21 7.06
C ARG A 35 -2.03 -6.25 6.77
N ILE A 36 -1.52 -5.14 6.24
CA ILE A 36 -0.11 -4.97 5.95
C ILE A 36 0.34 -3.66 6.59
N THR A 37 1.29 -3.73 7.52
CA THR A 37 1.90 -2.57 8.18
C THR A 37 3.41 -2.65 7.96
N LEU A 38 3.93 -1.72 7.17
CA LEU A 38 5.33 -1.63 6.80
C LEU A 38 5.85 -0.27 7.26
N ASP A 39 6.64 -0.23 8.33
CA ASP A 39 7.31 1.00 8.78
C ASP A 39 8.80 0.95 8.40
N TRP A 40 9.40 2.13 8.24
CA TRP A 40 10.76 2.30 7.70
C TRP A 40 11.01 1.50 6.42
N SER A 41 10.02 1.48 5.53
CA SER A 41 10.15 0.85 4.21
C SER A 41 11.01 1.72 3.28
N HIS A 42 11.42 1.12 2.15
CA HIS A 42 12.07 1.85 1.06
C HIS A 42 11.11 2.18 -0.08
N LEU A 43 9.82 1.85 0.05
CA LEU A 43 8.80 2.12 -0.96
C LEU A 43 8.64 3.64 -1.15
N GLU A 44 8.40 4.06 -2.38
CA GLU A 44 8.30 5.48 -2.75
C GLU A 44 7.00 5.80 -3.51
N ASN A 45 6.80 7.06 -3.87
CA ASN A 45 5.57 7.53 -4.53
C ASN A 45 5.17 6.70 -5.78
N LYS A 46 6.14 6.30 -6.61
CA LYS A 46 5.87 5.48 -7.80
C LYS A 46 5.36 4.07 -7.44
N ASP A 47 5.84 3.51 -6.33
CA ASP A 47 5.39 2.20 -5.86
C ASP A 47 3.95 2.29 -5.35
N LEU A 48 3.60 3.38 -4.66
CA LEU A 48 2.22 3.67 -4.27
C LEU A 48 1.31 3.76 -5.50
N GLU A 49 1.75 4.39 -6.58
CA GLU A 49 0.96 4.44 -7.82
C GLU A 49 0.68 3.04 -8.37
N VAL A 50 1.68 2.15 -8.39
CA VAL A 50 1.51 0.75 -8.84
C VAL A 50 0.56 -0.01 -7.92
N ILE A 51 0.73 0.11 -6.60
CA ILE A 51 -0.11 -0.53 -5.60
C ILE A 51 -1.57 -0.09 -5.75
N LEU A 52 -1.82 1.22 -5.90
CA LEU A 52 -3.17 1.75 -5.97
C LEU A 52 -3.86 1.39 -7.29
N LYS A 53 -3.13 1.37 -8.41
CA LYS A 53 -3.65 0.85 -9.69
C LYS A 53 -4.01 -0.63 -9.59
N ASN A 54 -3.15 -1.45 -8.98
CA ASN A 54 -3.43 -2.88 -8.77
C ASN A 54 -4.64 -3.12 -7.87
N TRP A 55 -4.79 -2.36 -6.79
CA TRP A 55 -5.98 -2.44 -5.95
C TRP A 55 -7.24 -2.03 -6.73
N LYS A 56 -7.18 -0.92 -7.46
CA LYS A 56 -8.31 -0.37 -8.21
C LYS A 56 -8.83 -1.36 -9.27
N SER A 57 -7.95 -2.13 -9.90
CA SER A 57 -8.31 -3.17 -10.87
C SER A 57 -8.79 -4.48 -10.26
N GLY A 58 -8.93 -4.57 -8.93
CA GLY A 58 -9.44 -5.75 -8.22
C GLY A 58 -8.37 -6.64 -7.57
N GLY A 59 -7.10 -6.25 -7.61
CA GLY A 59 -6.03 -6.86 -6.83
C GLY A 59 -6.27 -6.75 -5.32
N PHE A 60 -5.40 -7.41 -4.53
CA PHE A 60 -5.51 -7.43 -3.06
C PHE A 60 -6.90 -7.92 -2.58
N SER A 61 -7.25 -9.14 -2.99
CA SER A 61 -8.57 -9.74 -2.71
C SER A 61 -8.96 -9.69 -1.23
N ASN A 62 -7.99 -9.90 -0.33
CA ASN A 62 -8.22 -9.97 1.11
C ASN A 62 -8.03 -8.66 1.88
N LEU A 63 -7.41 -7.64 1.27
CA LEU A 63 -6.93 -6.47 1.98
C LEU A 63 -8.07 -5.64 2.60
N GLU A 64 -7.88 -5.29 3.87
CA GLU A 64 -8.70 -4.37 4.65
C GLU A 64 -7.89 -3.14 5.08
N ASN A 65 -6.59 -3.29 5.31
CA ASN A 65 -5.71 -2.16 5.65
C ASN A 65 -4.29 -2.32 5.11
N LEU A 66 -3.77 -1.24 4.53
CA LEU A 66 -2.38 -1.10 4.11
C LEU A 66 -1.81 0.19 4.71
N TYR A 67 -0.77 0.04 5.52
CA TYR A 67 0.04 1.13 6.04
C TYR A 67 1.47 1.01 5.52
N ILE A 68 2.00 2.11 4.99
CA ILE A 68 3.39 2.22 4.52
C ILE A 68 4.00 3.51 5.10
N GLY A 69 4.90 3.34 6.06
CA GLY A 69 5.85 4.35 6.51
C GLY A 69 7.14 4.28 5.69
N SER A 70 7.57 5.40 5.14
CA SER A 70 8.78 5.52 4.33
C SER A 70 9.24 6.97 4.25
N GLN A 71 10.54 7.20 4.45
CA GLN A 71 11.12 8.52 4.22
C GLN A 71 11.12 8.92 2.74
N ASN A 72 10.95 7.96 1.82
CA ASN A 72 10.88 8.17 0.38
C ASN A 72 9.46 8.57 -0.09
N ILE A 73 8.45 8.42 0.78
CA ILE A 73 7.11 8.94 0.52
C ILE A 73 7.10 10.43 0.85
N THR A 74 7.15 11.26 -0.19
CA THR A 74 7.31 12.71 -0.04
C THR A 74 6.35 13.48 -0.94
N ASN A 75 5.99 14.69 -0.50
CA ASN A 75 5.24 15.60 -1.36
C ASN A 75 6.22 16.32 -2.32
N ASN A 76 6.58 15.66 -3.41
CA ASN A 76 7.50 16.14 -4.43
C ASN A 76 6.79 16.78 -5.65
N GLY A 77 5.46 16.90 -5.60
CA GLY A 77 4.65 17.42 -6.71
C GLY A 77 4.25 16.39 -7.76
N GLU A 78 4.65 15.12 -7.61
CA GLU A 78 4.15 14.03 -8.46
C GLU A 78 2.66 13.80 -8.24
N LEU A 79 2.00 13.35 -9.31
CA LEU A 79 0.59 12.97 -9.28
C LEU A 79 0.48 11.48 -9.01
N ILE A 80 -0.41 11.10 -8.10
CA ILE A 80 -0.76 9.70 -7.87
C ILE A 80 -2.17 9.49 -8.40
N MET A 81 -2.32 8.55 -9.34
CA MET A 81 -3.58 8.36 -10.09
C MET A 81 -4.10 9.65 -10.74
N GLY A 82 -3.18 10.54 -11.17
CA GLY A 82 -3.53 11.83 -11.77
C GLY A 82 -3.98 12.91 -10.77
N ILE A 83 -3.90 12.65 -9.46
CA ILE A 83 -4.34 13.55 -8.39
C ILE A 83 -3.12 14.03 -7.60
N ASN A 84 -3.14 15.29 -7.17
CA ASN A 84 -2.06 15.83 -6.35
C ASN A 84 -2.01 15.12 -4.99
N TRP A 85 -0.80 14.84 -4.49
CA TRP A 85 -0.57 14.20 -3.19
C TRP A 85 -1.36 14.84 -2.03
N ARG A 86 -1.46 16.18 -1.99
CA ARG A 86 -2.21 16.89 -0.95
C ARG A 86 -3.73 16.73 -1.06
N GLU A 87 -4.23 16.55 -2.27
CA GLU A 87 -5.66 16.41 -2.56
C GLU A 87 -6.14 14.98 -2.35
N LEU A 88 -5.22 14.01 -2.38
CA LEU A 88 -5.52 12.59 -2.21
C LEU A 88 -5.92 12.24 -0.76
N ASP A 89 -5.51 13.05 0.24
CA ASP A 89 -5.85 12.84 1.65
C ASP A 89 -7.38 12.94 1.88
N GLY A 90 -7.96 11.91 2.48
CA GLY A 90 -9.40 11.84 2.78
C GLY A 90 -10.29 11.48 1.60
N MET A 91 -9.74 11.31 0.39
CA MET A 91 -10.53 10.85 -0.76
C MET A 91 -11.01 9.42 -0.58
N VAL A 92 -12.16 9.14 -1.18
CA VAL A 92 -12.74 7.80 -1.27
C VAL A 92 -12.71 7.34 -2.72
N PHE A 93 -12.12 6.17 -2.96
CA PHE A 93 -12.06 5.53 -4.27
C PHE A 93 -12.83 4.22 -4.26
N GLN A 94 -13.26 3.80 -5.44
CA GLN A 94 -13.91 2.51 -5.66
C GLN A 94 -13.10 1.70 -6.67
N THR A 95 -13.08 0.38 -6.49
CA THR A 95 -12.57 -0.56 -7.50
C THR A 95 -13.40 -0.47 -8.78
N ASP A 96 -12.81 -0.83 -9.91
CA ASP A 96 -13.44 -0.69 -11.23
C ASP A 96 -14.68 -1.58 -11.39
N ASP A 97 -14.71 -2.72 -10.69
CA ASP A 97 -15.86 -3.62 -10.60
C ASP A 97 -16.93 -3.17 -9.60
N GLY A 98 -16.67 -2.09 -8.85
CA GLY A 98 -17.57 -1.56 -7.84
C GLY A 98 -17.61 -2.34 -6.52
N SER A 99 -16.86 -3.43 -6.35
CA SER A 99 -17.00 -4.35 -5.21
C SER A 99 -16.44 -3.82 -3.88
N LYS A 100 -15.50 -2.86 -3.93
CA LYS A 100 -14.85 -2.31 -2.74
C LYS A 100 -14.65 -0.81 -2.86
N LYS A 101 -14.62 -0.13 -1.71
CA LYS A 101 -14.16 1.25 -1.60
C LYS A 101 -12.98 1.37 -0.66
N ALA A 102 -12.16 2.39 -0.82
CA ALA A 102 -11.09 2.70 0.10
C ALA A 102 -11.01 4.18 0.41
N THR A 103 -10.66 4.49 1.66
CA THR A 103 -10.29 5.83 2.11
C THR A 103 -8.78 5.90 2.27
N PHE A 104 -8.17 6.96 1.75
CA PHE A 104 -6.74 7.20 1.89
C PHE A 104 -6.45 8.24 2.95
N ARG A 105 -5.39 8.02 3.72
CA ARG A 105 -4.85 8.97 4.68
C ARG A 105 -3.38 9.17 4.40
N ILE A 106 -3.00 10.43 4.33
CA ILE A 106 -1.70 10.83 3.86
C ILE A 106 -1.11 11.86 4.80
N ARG A 107 0.14 11.64 5.19
CA ARG A 107 0.94 12.58 5.96
C ARG A 107 2.36 12.55 5.44
N ASN A 108 3.23 13.41 5.99
CA ASN A 108 4.65 13.34 5.66
C ASN A 108 5.18 11.95 6.02
N GLN A 109 5.80 11.28 5.03
CA GLN A 109 6.52 10.01 5.18
C GLN A 109 5.64 8.79 5.52
N TRP A 110 4.32 8.89 5.42
CA TRP A 110 3.47 7.70 5.49
C TRP A 110 2.17 7.82 4.71
N PHE A 111 1.72 6.65 4.26
CA PHE A 111 0.48 6.41 3.54
C PHE A 111 -0.31 5.33 4.28
N ASP A 112 -1.61 5.55 4.45
CA ASP A 112 -2.54 4.56 4.96
C ASP A 112 -3.77 4.46 4.07
N MET A 113 -4.25 3.24 3.91
CA MET A 113 -5.41 2.88 3.12
C MET A 113 -6.29 1.93 3.90
N SER A 114 -7.55 2.31 4.07
CA SER A 114 -8.58 1.47 4.69
C SER A 114 -9.59 1.08 3.63
N VAL A 115 -9.78 -0.23 3.46
CA VAL A 115 -10.67 -0.83 2.46
C VAL A 115 -11.94 -1.31 3.15
N ASN A 116 -13.09 -0.96 2.59
CA ASN A 116 -14.40 -1.43 3.01
C ASN A 116 -15.04 -2.19 1.84
N ARG A 117 -15.49 -3.42 2.08
CA ARG A 117 -16.22 -4.20 1.09
C ARG A 117 -17.70 -3.88 1.18
N PHE A 118 -18.38 -3.93 0.04
CA PHE A 118 -19.82 -4.00 0.02
C PHE A 118 -20.21 -5.47 0.16
N GLU A 119 -21.04 -5.79 1.17
CA GLU A 119 -21.66 -7.11 1.32
C GLU A 119 -22.70 -7.37 0.24
#